data_AF-A0A1X6NEP0-F1
#
_entry.id   AF-A0A1X6NEP0-F1
#
_cell.length_a   1.000
_cell.length_b   1.000
_cell.length_c   1.000
_cell.angle_alpha   90.00
_cell.angle_beta   90.00
_cell.angle_gamma   90.00
#
_symmetry.space_group_name_H-M   'P 1'
#
loop_
_entity.id
_entity.type
_entity.pdbx_description
1 polymer ?
#
loop_
_entity_poly.entity_id
_entity_poly.type
_entity_poly.pdbx_seq_one_letter_code
_entity_poly.pdbx_strand_id
1 'polypeptide(L)'
;MSTYDSLHRQCRTLESLFDTKLTAYARLASSIARHQDDIEATGSGERWKDLEIECEELLEKLQELNDQLSALSDDTDNPPSQTMLRAIQRHREVYQDYVREFRRTKTNVQAALDQANLLSGVRNDIDAYRSSAADSLLAERGHIDSSHRMTDDILAQAYETRAEFSRQGSTISGINARMTGVLTSLPGMNHLISMIRSRRRRDAIIVGCVVGVCLILLLMYAF
;
A
#
# COMPACT_ATOMS: atom_id res chain seq x y z
N MET A 1 -0.31 62.49 42.99
CA MET A 1 0.79 62.47 41.98
C MET A 1 1.63 61.19 42.02
N SER A 2 2.15 60.75 43.18
CA SER A 2 2.96 59.51 43.27
C SER A 2 2.25 58.23 42.78
N THR A 3 0.94 58.08 43.06
CA THR A 3 0.16 56.90 42.67
C THR A 3 0.00 56.76 41.15
N TYR A 4 -0.22 57.87 40.45
CA TYR A 4 -0.29 57.89 38.99
C TYR A 4 1.06 57.50 38.37
N ASP A 5 2.16 58.10 38.86
CA ASP A 5 3.49 57.81 38.33
C ASP A 5 3.88 56.34 38.53
N SER A 6 3.45 55.71 39.63
CA SER A 6 3.64 54.26 39.84
C SER A 6 2.81 53.42 38.87
N LEU A 7 1.51 53.71 38.69
CA LEU A 7 0.63 52.97 37.77
C LEU A 7 1.10 53.11 36.32
N HIS A 8 1.46 54.34 35.92
CA HIS A 8 1.96 54.64 34.58
C HIS A 8 3.23 53.85 34.26
N ARG A 9 4.17 53.75 35.21
CA ARG A 9 5.37 52.92 35.05
C ARG A 9 5.04 51.44 34.98
N GLN A 10 4.16 50.95 35.85
CA GLN A 10 3.74 49.54 35.87
C GLN A 10 3.04 49.13 34.56
N CYS A 11 2.17 50.00 34.04
CA CYS A 11 1.47 49.77 32.77
C CYS A 11 2.48 49.62 31.64
N ARG A 12 3.45 50.53 31.49
CA ARG A 12 4.49 50.42 30.46
C ARG A 12 5.34 49.15 30.58
N THR A 13 5.66 48.73 31.80
CA THR A 13 6.42 47.49 32.01
C THR A 13 5.61 46.26 31.62
N LEU A 14 4.31 46.21 31.93
CA LEU A 14 3.44 45.12 31.54
C LEU A 14 3.15 45.12 30.04
N GLU A 15 2.98 46.28 29.41
CA GLU A 15 2.82 46.40 27.96
C GLU A 15 4.05 45.82 27.23
N SER A 16 5.26 46.19 27.66
CA SER A 16 6.49 45.66 27.08
C SER A 16 6.62 44.15 27.28
N LEU A 17 6.24 43.64 28.45
CA LEU A 17 6.32 42.21 28.74
C LEU A 17 5.29 41.43 27.92
N PHE A 18 4.06 41.94 27.83
CA PHE A 18 3.00 41.36 27.00
C PHE A 18 3.42 41.30 25.53
N ASP A 19 3.97 42.37 24.96
CA ASP A 19 4.43 42.39 23.56
C ASP A 19 5.49 41.31 23.27
N THR A 20 6.45 41.14 24.18
CA THR A 20 7.48 40.09 24.03
C THR A 20 6.88 38.67 24.07
N LYS A 21 5.89 38.44 24.95
CA LYS A 21 5.21 37.15 25.09
C LYS A 21 4.29 36.86 23.92
N LEU A 22 3.53 37.86 23.47
CA LEU A 22 2.68 37.77 22.29
C LEU A 22 3.51 37.45 21.04
N THR A 23 4.67 38.08 20.88
CA THR A 23 5.59 37.79 19.78
C THR A 23 6.13 36.35 19.85
N ALA A 24 6.46 35.86 21.05
CA ALA A 24 6.90 34.47 21.23
C ALA A 24 5.78 33.47 20.89
N TYR A 25 4.55 33.74 21.34
CA TYR A 25 3.37 32.94 21.04
C TYR A 25 3.06 32.91 19.52
N ALA A 26 3.10 34.07 18.85
CA ALA A 26 2.91 34.18 17.40
C ALA A 26 4.00 33.44 16.60
N ARG A 27 5.27 33.49 17.06
CA ARG A 27 6.36 32.72 16.44
C ARG A 27 6.13 31.22 16.58
N LEU A 28 5.62 30.79 17.72
CA LEU A 28 5.35 29.37 17.96
C LEU A 28 4.24 28.85 17.03
N ALA A 29 3.22 29.67 16.73
CA ALA A 29 2.22 29.38 15.69
C ALA A 29 2.90 29.08 14.34
N SER A 30 3.86 29.93 13.95
CA SER A 30 4.58 29.78 12.69
C SER A 30 5.53 28.58 12.67
N SER A 31 6.09 28.19 13.83
CA SER A 31 6.92 26.98 13.93
C SER A 31 6.08 25.72 13.89
N ILE A 32 4.90 25.69 14.53
CA ILE A 32 3.97 24.55 14.44
C ILE A 32 3.55 24.31 12.99
N ALA A 33 3.25 25.39 12.25
CA ALA A 33 2.91 25.30 10.84
C ALA A 33 4.08 24.85 9.92
N ARG A 34 5.34 25.02 10.35
CA ARG A 34 6.54 24.74 9.53
C ARG A 34 7.31 23.49 9.91
N HIS A 35 7.42 23.19 11.20
CA HIS A 35 8.11 22.03 11.76
C HIS A 35 7.09 21.08 12.36
N GLN A 36 6.45 20.36 11.44
CA GLN A 36 5.39 19.41 11.72
C GLN A 36 5.94 18.07 12.26
N ASP A 37 7.19 17.75 11.94
CA ASP A 37 7.84 16.47 12.27
C ASP A 37 8.28 16.34 13.74
N ASP A 38 8.27 17.44 14.51
CA ASP A 38 8.89 17.49 15.84
C ASP A 38 7.92 17.89 16.96
N ILE A 39 6.63 18.08 16.66
CA ILE A 39 5.63 18.58 17.62
C ILE A 39 5.52 17.67 18.87
N GLU A 40 5.67 16.36 18.69
CA GLU A 40 5.68 15.38 19.80
C GLU A 40 7.05 15.23 20.49
N ALA A 41 8.16 15.41 19.76
CA ALA A 41 9.49 15.19 20.30
C ALA A 41 10.08 16.41 21.06
N THR A 42 9.56 17.62 20.84
CA THR A 42 10.07 18.84 21.53
C THR A 42 9.24 19.32 22.73
N GLY A 43 8.16 18.64 23.13
CA GLY A 43 7.26 19.14 24.19
C GLY A 43 6.51 20.43 23.79
N SER A 44 6.47 20.71 22.50
CA SER A 44 5.91 21.92 21.88
C SER A 44 4.41 22.07 22.14
N GLY A 45 3.71 20.94 22.29
CA GLY A 45 2.27 20.85 22.53
C GLY A 45 1.81 21.37 23.90
N GLU A 46 2.66 21.36 24.93
CA GLU A 46 2.33 21.99 26.23
C GLU A 46 2.78 23.45 26.25
N ARG A 47 3.91 23.75 25.60
CA ARG A 47 4.55 25.06 25.60
C ARG A 47 3.70 26.18 24.97
N TRP A 48 2.88 25.88 23.96
CA TRP A 48 1.97 26.89 23.38
C TRP A 48 0.85 27.26 24.34
N LYS A 49 0.33 26.28 25.08
CA LYS A 49 -0.76 26.46 26.04
C LYS A 49 -0.28 27.27 27.25
N ASP A 50 0.93 27.01 27.72
CA ASP A 50 1.56 27.80 28.78
C ASP A 50 1.73 29.27 28.37
N LEU A 51 2.26 29.51 27.15
CA LEU A 51 2.41 30.86 26.60
C LEU A 51 1.05 31.58 26.42
N GLU A 52 0.00 30.84 26.05
CA GLU A 52 -1.35 31.38 25.92
C GLU A 52 -1.90 31.82 27.28
N ILE A 53 -1.78 30.98 28.31
CA ILE A 53 -2.21 31.30 29.68
C ILE A 53 -1.43 32.50 30.20
N GLU A 54 -0.10 32.52 30.02
CA GLU A 54 0.73 33.67 30.42
C GLU A 54 0.27 34.98 29.73
N CYS A 55 -0.08 34.93 28.43
CA CYS A 55 -0.61 36.09 27.73
C CYS A 55 -1.99 36.52 28.28
N GLU A 56 -2.88 35.58 28.60
CA GLU A 56 -4.19 35.88 29.20
C GLU A 56 -4.04 36.56 30.57
N GLU A 57 -3.18 36.03 31.45
CA GLU A 57 -2.92 36.62 32.77
C GLU A 57 -2.33 38.04 32.67
N LEU A 58 -1.42 38.27 31.72
CA LEU A 58 -0.81 39.58 31.51
C LEU A 58 -1.81 40.58 30.95
N LEU A 59 -2.70 40.14 30.06
CA LEU A 59 -3.76 40.96 29.51
C LEU A 59 -4.78 41.34 30.59
N GLU A 60 -5.13 40.42 31.49
CA GLU A 60 -5.99 40.68 32.65
C GLU A 60 -5.37 41.72 33.59
N LYS A 61 -4.09 41.57 33.95
CA LYS A 61 -3.36 42.56 34.77
C LYS A 61 -3.28 43.93 34.09
N LEU A 62 -3.10 43.97 32.77
CA LEU A 62 -3.13 45.22 32.00
C LEU A 62 -4.51 45.88 32.03
N GLN A 63 -5.58 45.09 31.98
CA GLN A 63 -6.94 45.59 32.10
C GLN A 63 -7.17 46.24 33.47
N GLU A 64 -6.80 45.56 34.56
CA GLU A 64 -6.93 46.08 35.92
C GLU A 64 -6.19 47.41 36.10
N LEU A 65 -4.96 47.52 35.58
CA LEU A 65 -4.21 48.78 35.63
C LEU A 65 -4.86 49.89 34.79
N ASN A 66 -5.44 49.55 33.64
CA ASN A 66 -6.15 50.52 32.79
C ASN A 66 -7.43 51.02 33.46
N ASP A 67 -8.12 50.15 34.19
CA ASP A 67 -9.32 50.49 34.96
C ASP A 67 -8.96 51.39 36.16
N GLN A 68 -7.86 51.11 36.85
CA GLN A 68 -7.35 51.98 37.93
C GLN A 68 -6.87 53.35 37.40
N LEU A 69 -6.21 53.39 36.23
CA LEU A 69 -5.83 54.63 35.56
C LEU A 69 -7.06 55.43 35.12
N SER A 70 -8.10 54.75 34.63
CA SER A 70 -9.37 55.39 34.24
C SER A 70 -10.11 55.95 35.46
N ALA A 71 -10.14 55.24 36.59
CA ALA A 71 -10.73 55.73 37.83
C ALA A 71 -10.01 56.99 38.37
N LEU A 72 -8.68 57.07 38.19
CA LEU A 72 -7.89 58.27 38.51
C LEU A 72 -8.17 59.44 37.56
N SER A 73 -8.64 59.19 36.33
CA SER A 73 -9.03 60.28 35.43
C SER A 73 -10.40 60.88 35.74
N ASP A 74 -11.28 60.12 36.40
CA ASP A 74 -12.63 60.55 36.77
C ASP A 74 -12.68 61.20 38.17
N ASP A 75 -11.57 61.19 38.92
CA ASP A 75 -11.47 61.81 40.24
C ASP A 75 -11.58 63.34 40.16
N THR A 76 -12.65 63.87 40.76
CA THR A 76 -13.00 65.31 40.72
C THR A 76 -12.23 66.12 41.76
N ASP A 77 -11.72 65.48 42.83
CA ASP A 77 -11.03 66.16 43.93
C ASP A 77 -9.57 66.51 43.58
N ASN A 78 -8.95 65.79 42.64
CA ASN A 78 -7.62 66.09 42.11
C ASN A 78 -7.60 65.96 40.57
N PRO A 79 -8.03 67.00 39.83
CA PRO A 79 -8.14 66.92 38.39
C PRO A 79 -6.77 66.63 37.74
N PRO A 80 -6.67 65.59 36.91
CA PRO A 80 -5.42 65.22 36.23
C PRO A 80 -5.02 66.29 35.21
N SER A 81 -3.71 66.42 34.97
CA SER A 81 -3.22 67.31 33.91
C SER A 81 -3.63 66.82 32.51
N GLN A 82 -3.74 67.72 31.54
CA GLN A 82 -4.05 67.37 30.14
C GLN A 82 -3.10 66.32 29.55
N THR A 83 -1.84 66.31 29.96
CA THR A 83 -0.85 65.30 29.55
C THR A 83 -1.17 63.92 30.13
N MET A 84 -1.64 63.86 31.39
CA MET A 84 -2.03 62.60 32.05
C MET A 84 -3.27 61.99 31.40
N LEU A 85 -4.29 62.80 31.10
CA LEU A 85 -5.50 62.33 30.41
C LEU A 85 -5.18 61.71 29.03
N ARG A 86 -4.28 62.35 28.27
CA ARG A 86 -3.82 61.79 26.98
C ARG A 86 -3.06 60.49 27.14
N ALA A 87 -2.24 60.36 28.18
CA ALA A 87 -1.49 59.14 28.44
C ALA A 87 -2.43 57.98 28.83
N ILE A 88 -3.43 58.23 29.68
CA ILE A 88 -4.46 57.26 30.06
C ILE A 88 -5.25 56.81 28.83
N GLN A 89 -5.69 57.75 28.00
CA GLN A 89 -6.37 57.43 26.75
C GLN A 89 -5.50 56.55 25.84
N ARG A 90 -4.20 56.86 25.72
CA ARG A 90 -3.25 56.06 24.93
C ARG A 90 -3.11 54.63 25.45
N HIS A 91 -3.00 54.45 26.77
CA HIS A 91 -2.94 53.12 27.38
C HIS A 91 -4.22 52.31 27.12
N ARG A 92 -5.38 52.97 27.07
CA ARG A 92 -6.66 52.33 26.71
C ARG A 92 -6.70 51.87 25.26
N GLU A 93 -6.23 52.71 24.33
CA GLU A 93 -6.12 52.36 22.91
C GLU A 93 -5.16 51.18 22.69
N VAL A 94 -3.97 51.24 23.27
CA VAL A 94 -2.94 50.19 23.16
C VAL A 94 -3.45 48.86 23.72
N TYR A 95 -4.14 48.88 24.86
CA TYR A 95 -4.77 47.68 25.43
C TYR A 95 -5.81 47.07 24.48
N GLN A 96 -6.68 47.88 23.87
CA GLN A 96 -7.67 47.38 22.91
C GLN A 96 -7.03 46.75 21.67
N ASP A 97 -5.93 47.34 21.19
CA ASP A 97 -5.14 46.78 20.09
C ASP A 97 -4.53 45.42 20.48
N TYR A 98 -3.96 45.31 21.70
CA TYR A 98 -3.44 44.06 22.23
C TYR A 98 -4.51 42.97 22.37
N VAL A 99 -5.71 43.30 22.86
CA VAL A 99 -6.84 42.35 22.93
C VAL A 99 -7.19 41.81 21.54
N ARG A 100 -7.21 42.68 20.52
CA ARG A 100 -7.53 42.29 19.14
C ARG A 100 -6.43 41.41 18.54
N GLU A 101 -5.17 41.78 18.74
CA GLU A 101 -4.04 41.04 18.20
C GLU A 101 -3.86 39.68 18.88
N PHE A 102 -4.10 39.60 20.19
CA PHE A 102 -4.07 38.34 20.91
C PHE A 102 -5.14 37.37 20.41
N ARG A 103 -6.39 37.84 20.25
CA ARG A 103 -7.47 37.02 19.68
C ARG A 103 -7.12 36.51 18.27
N ARG A 104 -6.58 37.39 17.42
CA ARG A 104 -6.13 37.01 16.07
C ARG A 104 -5.05 35.93 16.11
N THR A 105 -4.06 36.11 16.99
CA THR A 105 -2.95 35.17 17.16
C THR A 105 -3.44 33.82 17.66
N LYS A 106 -4.35 33.79 18.64
CA LYS A 106 -5.00 32.57 19.16
C LYS A 106 -5.74 31.80 18.07
N THR A 107 -6.52 32.48 17.23
CA THR A 107 -7.18 31.84 16.06
C THR A 107 -6.16 31.26 15.09
N ASN A 108 -5.06 31.96 14.81
CA ASN A 108 -4.01 31.46 13.92
C ASN A 108 -3.29 30.23 14.48
N VAL A 109 -3.00 30.22 15.79
CA VAL A 109 -2.39 29.07 16.48
C VAL A 109 -3.31 27.86 16.41
N GLN A 110 -4.59 28.03 16.73
CA GLN A 110 -5.58 26.95 16.67
C GLN A 110 -5.69 26.36 15.25
N ALA A 111 -5.76 27.22 14.23
CA ALA A 111 -5.81 26.76 12.84
C ALA A 111 -4.56 25.98 12.43
N ALA A 112 -3.38 26.39 12.89
CA ALA A 112 -2.13 25.67 12.65
C ALA A 112 -2.10 24.30 13.35
N LEU A 113 -2.61 24.21 14.59
CA LEU A 113 -2.74 22.96 15.33
C LEU A 113 -3.73 21.99 14.67
N ASP A 114 -4.90 22.49 14.26
CA ASP A 114 -5.91 21.69 13.58
C ASP A 114 -5.37 21.14 12.25
N GLN A 115 -4.67 21.99 11.48
CA GLN A 115 -4.00 21.57 10.26
C GLN A 115 -2.91 20.51 10.51
N ALA A 116 -2.11 20.68 11.57
CA ALA A 116 -1.08 19.73 11.95
C ALA A 116 -1.68 18.35 12.28
N ASN A 117 -2.77 18.33 13.07
CA ASN A 117 -3.47 17.12 13.47
C ASN A 117 -4.10 16.38 12.28
N LEU A 118 -4.76 17.11 11.36
CA LEU A 118 -5.37 16.51 10.17
C LEU A 118 -4.34 15.84 9.26
N LEU A 119 -3.19 16.49 9.06
CA LEU A 119 -2.13 15.98 8.18
C LEU A 119 -1.33 14.84 8.80
N SER A 120 -1.24 14.76 10.13
CA SER A 120 -0.65 13.62 10.83
C SER A 120 -1.39 12.31 10.51
N GLY A 121 -2.72 12.34 10.54
CA GLY A 121 -3.55 11.19 10.16
C GLY A 121 -3.34 10.73 8.71
N VAL A 122 -3.34 11.68 7.76
CA VAL A 122 -3.13 11.37 6.34
C VAL A 122 -1.75 10.78 6.07
N ARG A 123 -0.70 11.26 6.77
CA ARG A 123 0.65 10.71 6.61
C ARG A 123 0.77 9.29 7.13
N ASN A 124 0.19 8.99 8.29
CA ASN A 124 0.17 7.63 8.82
C ASN A 124 -0.54 6.67 7.85
N ASP A 125 -1.67 7.09 7.28
CA ASP A 125 -2.38 6.29 6.28
C ASP A 125 -1.56 6.07 4.99
N ILE A 126 -0.83 7.11 4.52
CA ILE A 126 0.06 7.00 3.35
C ILE A 126 1.22 6.05 3.62
N ASP A 127 1.85 6.15 4.78
CA ASP A 127 2.98 5.28 5.15
C ASP A 127 2.53 3.83 5.33
N ALA A 128 1.37 3.61 5.95
CA ALA A 128 0.74 2.30 6.06
C ALA A 128 0.43 1.69 4.67
N TYR A 129 -0.15 2.49 3.76
CA TYR A 129 -0.42 2.06 2.39
C TYR A 129 0.87 1.73 1.63
N ARG A 130 1.91 2.57 1.75
CA ARG A 130 3.20 2.35 1.09
C ARG A 130 3.90 1.10 1.59
N SER A 131 3.85 0.84 2.90
CA SER A 131 4.36 -0.39 3.51
C SER A 131 3.61 -1.63 2.98
N SER A 132 2.28 -1.57 2.97
CA SER A 132 1.45 -2.65 2.44
C SER A 132 1.71 -2.93 0.95
N ALA A 133 1.86 -1.89 0.14
CA ALA A 133 2.22 -2.04 -1.27
C ALA A 133 3.61 -2.66 -1.46
N ALA A 134 4.58 -2.28 -0.64
CA ALA A 134 5.93 -2.87 -0.66
C ALA A 134 5.89 -4.37 -0.29
N ASP A 135 5.15 -4.74 0.76
CA ASP A 135 4.95 -6.14 1.16
C ASP A 135 4.25 -6.95 0.07
N SER A 136 3.23 -6.39 -0.59
CA SER A 136 2.57 -7.05 -1.73
C SER A 136 3.53 -7.31 -2.88
N LEU A 137 4.42 -6.37 -3.19
CA LEU A 137 5.43 -6.54 -4.25
C LEU A 137 6.50 -7.57 -3.86
N LEU A 138 6.85 -7.67 -2.58
CA LEU A 138 7.75 -8.71 -2.08
C LEU A 138 7.10 -10.10 -2.14
N ALA A 139 5.81 -10.21 -1.81
CA ALA A 139 5.05 -11.44 -1.94
C ALA A 139 4.94 -11.88 -3.42
N GLU A 140 4.63 -10.95 -4.33
CA GLU A 140 4.60 -11.18 -5.79
C GLU A 140 5.95 -11.76 -6.27
N ARG A 141 7.07 -11.19 -5.82
CA ARG A 141 8.41 -11.69 -6.15
C ARG A 141 8.63 -13.13 -5.67
N GLY A 142 8.15 -13.48 -4.48
CA GLY A 142 8.19 -14.85 -3.97
C GLY A 142 7.39 -15.82 -4.84
N HIS A 143 6.21 -15.40 -5.30
CA HIS A 143 5.39 -16.19 -6.23
C HIS A 143 6.09 -16.40 -7.58
N ILE A 144 6.69 -15.35 -8.15
CA ILE A 144 7.46 -15.43 -9.40
C ILE A 144 8.62 -16.43 -9.26
N ASP A 145 9.40 -16.36 -8.18
CA ASP A 145 10.51 -17.29 -7.95
C ASP A 145 10.02 -18.74 -7.83
N SER A 146 8.91 -18.98 -7.15
CA SER A 146 8.29 -20.31 -7.06
C SER A 146 7.80 -20.83 -8.41
N SER A 147 7.23 -19.95 -9.25
CA SER A 147 6.76 -20.29 -10.59
C SER A 147 7.92 -20.60 -11.53
N HIS A 148 9.05 -19.89 -11.40
CA HIS A 148 10.28 -20.21 -12.14
C HIS A 148 10.80 -21.60 -11.79
N ARG A 149 10.90 -21.95 -10.51
CA ARG A 149 11.34 -23.30 -10.08
C ARG A 149 10.41 -24.39 -10.62
N MET A 150 9.09 -24.18 -10.53
CA MET A 150 8.12 -25.12 -11.10
C MET A 150 8.29 -25.28 -12.62
N THR A 151 8.58 -24.18 -13.33
CA THR A 151 8.83 -24.22 -14.77
C THR A 151 10.10 -25.01 -15.09
N ASP A 152 11.15 -24.85 -14.29
CA ASP A 152 12.40 -25.61 -14.43
C ASP A 152 12.18 -27.12 -14.20
N ASP A 153 11.37 -27.48 -13.20
CA ASP A 153 10.99 -28.88 -12.95
C ASP A 153 10.21 -29.48 -14.12
N ILE A 154 9.24 -28.73 -14.68
CA ILE A 154 8.49 -29.14 -15.87
C ILE A 154 9.43 -29.30 -17.08
N LEU A 155 10.38 -28.38 -17.27
CA LEU A 155 11.39 -28.49 -18.33
C LEU A 155 12.25 -29.73 -18.15
N ALA A 156 12.73 -30.01 -16.94
CA ALA A 156 13.52 -31.20 -16.63
C ALA A 156 12.72 -32.48 -16.94
N GLN A 157 11.46 -32.55 -16.50
CA GLN A 157 10.56 -33.68 -16.78
C GLN A 157 10.31 -33.84 -18.29
N ALA A 158 10.15 -32.73 -19.03
CA ALA A 158 9.98 -32.76 -20.48
C ALA A 158 11.23 -33.30 -21.20
N TYR A 159 12.44 -32.93 -20.75
CA TYR A 159 13.69 -33.48 -21.27
C TYR A 159 13.81 -34.98 -20.99
N GLU A 160 13.47 -35.42 -19.79
CA GLU A 160 13.46 -36.85 -19.43
C GLU A 160 12.47 -37.64 -20.30
N THR A 161 11.26 -37.11 -20.48
CA THR A 161 10.21 -37.71 -21.32
C THR A 161 10.67 -37.81 -22.78
N ARG A 162 11.33 -36.78 -23.31
CA ARG A 162 11.92 -36.82 -24.67
C ARG A 162 12.99 -37.89 -24.79
N ALA A 163 13.87 -38.01 -23.80
CA ALA A 163 14.91 -39.04 -23.78
C ALA A 163 14.30 -40.45 -23.72
N GLU A 164 13.22 -40.61 -22.95
CA GLU A 164 12.47 -41.86 -22.86
C GLU A 164 11.80 -42.24 -24.19
N PHE A 165 11.15 -41.29 -24.88
CA PHE A 165 10.62 -41.55 -26.23
C PHE A 165 11.71 -41.93 -27.24
N SER A 166 12.90 -41.31 -27.16
CA SER A 166 14.03 -41.71 -28.00
C SER A 166 14.48 -43.15 -27.73
N ARG A 167 14.55 -43.55 -26.45
CA ARG A 167 14.84 -44.94 -26.06
C ARG A 167 13.77 -45.89 -26.59
N GLN A 168 12.49 -45.57 -26.42
CA GLN A 168 11.38 -46.37 -26.92
C GLN A 168 11.42 -46.52 -28.44
N GLY A 169 11.76 -45.47 -29.18
CA GLY A 169 11.96 -45.54 -30.64
C GLY A 169 13.04 -46.55 -31.04
N SER A 170 14.17 -46.57 -30.33
CA SER A 170 15.23 -47.55 -30.56
C SER A 170 14.80 -48.99 -30.24
N THR A 171 14.04 -49.17 -29.15
CA THR A 171 13.46 -50.47 -28.76
C THR A 171 12.48 -50.98 -29.81
N ILE A 172 11.58 -50.13 -30.32
CA ILE A 172 10.63 -50.47 -31.37
C ILE A 172 11.36 -50.85 -32.66
N SER A 173 12.40 -50.09 -33.04
CA SER A 173 13.24 -50.43 -34.20
C SER A 173 13.92 -51.79 -34.01
N GLY A 174 14.42 -52.09 -32.80
CA GLY A 174 14.99 -53.39 -32.46
C GLY A 174 13.98 -54.54 -32.52
N ILE A 175 12.73 -54.30 -32.07
CA ILE A 175 11.63 -55.27 -32.19
C ILE A 175 11.32 -55.53 -33.67
N ASN A 176 11.22 -54.49 -34.49
CA ASN A 176 10.97 -54.63 -35.93
C ASN A 176 12.10 -55.42 -36.64
N ALA A 177 13.36 -55.12 -36.30
CA ALA A 177 14.51 -55.87 -36.81
C ALA A 177 14.48 -57.36 -36.40
N ARG A 178 14.16 -57.66 -35.13
CA ARG A 178 14.00 -59.04 -34.64
C ARG A 178 12.83 -59.76 -35.31
N MET A 179 11.69 -59.09 -35.47
CA MET A 179 10.51 -59.64 -36.16
C MET A 179 10.82 -59.97 -37.62
N THR A 180 11.51 -59.06 -38.32
CA THR A 180 12.03 -59.29 -39.68
C THR A 180 13.01 -60.47 -39.68
N GLY A 181 13.90 -60.55 -38.70
CA GLY A 181 14.79 -61.69 -38.49
C GLY A 181 14.03 -63.02 -38.37
N VAL A 182 12.99 -63.10 -37.54
CA VAL A 182 12.13 -64.28 -37.38
C VAL A 182 11.43 -64.66 -38.70
N LEU A 183 10.91 -63.67 -39.42
CA LEU A 183 10.32 -63.87 -40.74
C LEU A 183 11.32 -64.47 -41.73
N THR A 184 12.59 -64.07 -41.67
CA THR A 184 13.66 -64.62 -42.53
C THR A 184 14.19 -65.98 -42.06
N SER A 185 14.21 -66.24 -40.74
CA SER A 185 14.70 -67.50 -40.15
C SER A 185 13.65 -68.61 -40.12
N LEU A 186 12.41 -68.34 -40.56
CA LEU A 186 11.39 -69.33 -40.86
C LEU A 186 11.27 -69.56 -42.39
N PRO A 187 12.34 -70.00 -43.10
CA PRO A 187 12.21 -70.36 -44.50
C PRO A 187 11.27 -71.55 -44.60
N GLY A 188 10.21 -71.42 -45.40
CA GLY A 188 9.29 -72.52 -45.67
C GLY A 188 7.88 -72.34 -45.11
N MET A 189 7.53 -71.22 -44.45
CA MET A 189 6.12 -70.95 -44.13
C MET A 189 5.26 -70.86 -45.42
N ASN A 190 5.78 -70.22 -46.47
CA ASN A 190 5.17 -70.25 -47.80
C ASN A 190 5.09 -71.68 -48.38
N HIS A 191 6.08 -72.54 -48.09
CA HIS A 191 6.08 -73.92 -48.57
C HIS A 191 5.07 -74.79 -47.80
N LEU A 192 5.00 -74.68 -46.47
CA LEU A 192 4.02 -75.35 -45.62
C LEU A 192 2.59 -74.90 -45.97
N ILE A 193 2.36 -73.60 -46.13
CA ILE A 193 1.07 -73.04 -46.57
C ILE A 193 0.71 -73.56 -47.98
N SER A 194 1.68 -73.61 -48.91
CA SER A 194 1.49 -74.19 -50.25
C SER A 194 1.13 -75.68 -50.20
N MET A 195 1.81 -76.47 -49.35
CA MET A 195 1.51 -77.90 -49.18
C MET A 195 0.10 -78.13 -48.62
N ILE A 196 -0.32 -77.32 -47.64
CA ILE A 196 -1.69 -77.37 -47.10
C ILE A 196 -2.72 -77.02 -48.18
N ARG A 197 -2.47 -75.97 -48.96
CA ARG A 197 -3.36 -75.55 -50.06
C ARG A 197 -3.45 -76.61 -51.16
N SER A 198 -2.34 -77.26 -51.50
CA SER A 198 -2.28 -78.36 -52.49
C SER A 198 -3.09 -79.57 -52.05
N ARG A 199 -2.98 -79.98 -50.77
CA ARG A 199 -3.75 -81.10 -50.21
C ARG A 199 -5.26 -80.80 -50.25
N ARG A 200 -5.67 -79.62 -49.79
CA ARG A 200 -7.09 -79.19 -49.82
C ARG A 200 -7.67 -79.13 -51.24
N ARG A 201 -6.85 -78.72 -52.22
CA ARG A 201 -7.26 -78.70 -53.64
C ARG A 201 -7.49 -80.12 -54.18
N ARG A 202 -6.65 -81.09 -53.83
CA ARG A 202 -6.84 -82.49 -54.22
C ARG A 202 -8.12 -83.07 -53.63
N ASP A 203 -8.38 -82.83 -52.34
CA ASP A 203 -9.60 -83.32 -51.69
C ASP A 203 -10.86 -82.73 -52.34
N ALA A 204 -10.85 -81.44 -52.69
CA ALA A 204 -11.97 -80.79 -53.39
C ALA A 204 -12.20 -81.37 -54.79
N ILE A 205 -11.14 -81.71 -55.53
CA ILE A 205 -11.26 -82.36 -56.85
C ILE A 205 -11.88 -83.76 -56.71
N ILE A 206 -11.43 -84.55 -55.74
CA ILE A 206 -11.98 -85.91 -55.50
C ILE A 206 -13.46 -85.83 -55.17
N VAL A 207 -13.85 -84.96 -54.22
CA VAL A 207 -15.26 -84.79 -53.84
C VAL A 207 -16.09 -84.28 -55.03
N GLY A 208 -15.58 -83.32 -55.79
CA GLY A 208 -16.24 -82.82 -57.00
C GLY A 208 -16.47 -83.90 -58.05
N CYS A 209 -15.48 -84.77 -58.30
CA CYS A 209 -15.62 -85.90 -59.20
C CYS A 209 -16.68 -86.91 -58.72
N VAL A 210 -16.68 -87.26 -57.42
CA VAL A 210 -17.67 -88.19 -56.85
C VAL A 210 -19.09 -87.63 -57.02
N VAL A 211 -19.31 -86.36 -56.68
CA VAL A 211 -20.62 -85.71 -56.84
C VAL A 211 -21.04 -85.65 -58.31
N GLY A 212 -20.11 -85.33 -59.22
CA GLY A 212 -20.37 -85.29 -60.66
C GLY A 212 -20.77 -86.65 -61.24
N VAL A 213 -20.05 -87.73 -60.87
CA VAL A 213 -20.37 -89.10 -61.31
C VAL A 213 -21.73 -89.54 -60.76
N CYS A 214 -22.02 -89.28 -59.48
CA CYS A 214 -23.32 -89.59 -58.88
C CYS A 214 -24.46 -88.84 -59.58
N LEU A 215 -24.28 -87.57 -59.95
CA LEU A 215 -25.27 -86.80 -60.71
C LEU A 215 -25.51 -87.37 -62.11
N ILE A 216 -24.46 -87.79 -62.83
CA ILE A 216 -24.57 -88.41 -64.15
C ILE A 216 -25.33 -89.74 -64.06
N LEU A 217 -25.01 -90.59 -63.08
CA LEU A 217 -25.72 -91.85 -62.86
C LEU A 217 -27.20 -91.62 -62.52
N LEU A 218 -27.51 -90.61 -61.70
CA LEU A 218 -28.90 -90.24 -61.41
C LEU A 218 -29.64 -89.76 -62.67
N LEU A 219 -29.00 -88.93 -63.51
CA LEU A 219 -29.59 -88.49 -64.77
C LEU A 219 -29.82 -89.66 -65.73
N MET A 220 -28.88 -90.60 -65.82
CA MET A 220 -29.00 -91.79 -66.67
C MET A 220 -30.05 -92.78 -66.16
N TYR A 221 -30.35 -92.76 -64.85
CA TYR A 221 -31.44 -93.56 -64.28
C TYR A 221 -32.81 -92.88 -64.45
N ALA A 222 -32.84 -91.55 -64.44
CA ALA A 222 -34.08 -90.77 -64.52
C ALA A 222 -34.60 -90.58 -65.95
N PHE A 223 -33.75 -90.66 -66.98
CA PHE A 223 -34.07 -90.64 -68.41
C PHE A 223 -33.97 -92.02 -69.03
#